data_AF-A0A256WB73-F1
#
_entry.id   AF-A0A256WB73-F1
#
_cell.length_a   1.000
_cell.length_b   1.000
_cell.length_c   1.000
_cell.angle_alpha   90.00
_cell.angle_beta   90.00
_cell.angle_gamma   90.00
#
_symmetry.space_group_name_H-M   'P 1'
#
loop_
_entity.id
_entity.type
_entity.pdbx_description
1 polymer ?
#
loop_
_entity_poly.entity_id
_entity_poly.type
_entity_poly.pdbx_seq_one_letter_code
_entity_poly.pdbx_strand_id
1 'polypeptide(L)' 'MFSQIDSALVKGAITDINGSYSIKDIFPGKYRFAASYMGYDQSEIIIDVHKKKAGHNFLLSQKSIPLS' A
#
# COMPACT_ATOMS: atom_id res chain seq x y z
N MET A 1 -16.28 -12.77 -19.00
CA MET A 1 -15.92 -12.94 -17.57
C MET A 1 -14.44 -13.28 -17.51
N PHE A 2 -13.72 -12.80 -16.49
CA PHE A 2 -12.27 -12.92 -16.21
C PHE A 2 -11.35 -11.87 -16.85
N SER A 3 -11.08 -10.80 -16.09
CA SER A 3 -9.73 -10.27 -15.91
C SER A 3 -9.71 -9.37 -14.68
N GLN A 4 -9.89 -9.97 -13.49
CA GLN A 4 -9.09 -9.48 -12.37
C GLN A 4 -7.70 -9.96 -12.75
N ILE A 5 -6.88 -9.10 -13.35
CA ILE A 5 -5.44 -9.33 -13.36
C ILE A 5 -5.11 -9.46 -11.88
N ASP A 6 -4.94 -10.69 -11.40
CA ASP A 6 -4.48 -10.98 -10.06
C ASP A 6 -3.26 -10.09 -9.86
N SER A 7 -3.46 -9.00 -9.13
CA SER A 7 -2.38 -8.16 -8.64
C SER A 7 -1.72 -9.02 -7.58
N ALA A 8 -0.98 -10.04 -8.02
CA ALA A 8 -0.34 -11.00 -7.16
C ALA A 8 0.48 -10.19 -6.17
N LEU A 9 0.09 -10.27 -4.90
CA LEU A 9 0.74 -9.51 -3.84
C LEU A 9 2.23 -9.85 -3.91
N VAL A 10 3.04 -8.88 -4.30
CA VAL A 10 4.48 -9.09 -4.45
C VAL A 10 5.12 -9.22 -3.07
N LYS A 11 4.76 -8.30 -2.17
CA LYS A 11 5.18 -8.32 -0.76
C LYS A 11 4.35 -7.30 0.05
N GLY A 12 4.34 -7.44 1.37
CA GLY A 12 3.71 -6.51 2.29
C GLY A 12 4.38 -6.49 3.65
N ALA A 13 4.02 -5.50 4.46
CA ALA A 13 4.42 -5.39 5.86
C ALA A 13 3.28 -4.76 6.67
N ILE A 14 3.25 -5.03 7.97
CA ILE A 14 2.37 -4.35 8.92
C ILE A 14 3.17 -3.21 9.54
N THR A 15 2.55 -2.04 9.67
CA THR A 15 3.17 -0.89 10.35
C THR A 15 3.32 -1.15 11.85
N ASP A 16 4.37 -0.60 12.46
CA ASP A 16 4.52 -0.61 13.91
C ASP A 16 3.60 0.41 14.61
N ILE A 17 3.73 0.51 15.94
CA ILE A 17 2.94 1.43 16.78
C ILE A 17 3.13 2.91 16.40
N ASN A 18 4.24 3.26 15.74
CA ASN A 18 4.54 4.61 15.28
C ASN A 18 4.15 4.81 13.80
N GLY A 19 3.49 3.85 13.16
CA GLY A 19 3.14 3.89 11.75
C GLY A 19 4.31 3.61 10.80
N SER A 20 5.47 3.19 11.30
CA SER A 20 6.64 2.90 10.47
C SER A 20 6.57 1.50 9.87
N TYR A 21 7.05 1.33 8.65
CA TYR A 21 7.08 0.03 7.96
C TYR A 21 8.39 -0.15 7.18
N SER A 22 8.73 -1.41 6.91
CA SER A 22 9.87 -1.75 6.04
C SER A 22 9.55 -3.00 5.23
N ILE A 23 9.67 -2.89 3.91
CA ILE A 23 9.54 -4.01 2.98
C ILE A 23 10.91 -4.21 2.34
N LYS A 24 11.52 -5.37 2.59
CA LYS A 24 12.90 -5.70 2.15
C LYS A 24 12.87 -6.60 0.92
N ASP A 25 14.02 -6.75 0.27
CA ASP A 25 14.25 -7.67 -0.86
C ASP A 25 13.24 -7.50 -2.01
N ILE A 26 12.96 -6.23 -2.35
CA ILE A 26 12.15 -5.87 -3.51
C ILE A 26 13.09 -5.60 -4.68
N PHE A 27 12.89 -6.34 -5.77
CA PHE A 27 13.60 -6.09 -7.01
C PHE A 27 13.22 -4.72 -7.60
N PRO A 28 14.12 -4.05 -8.31
CA PRO A 28 13.76 -2.81 -8.98
C PRO A 28 12.61 -3.00 -9.98
N GLY A 29 11.66 -2.07 -10.00
CA GLY A 29 10.48 -2.17 -10.85
C GLY A 29 9.35 -1.22 -10.44
N LYS A 30 8.30 -1.18 -11.26
CA LYS A 30 7.07 -0.41 -10.96
C LYS A 30 6.06 -1.28 -10.23
N TYR A 31 5.59 -0.79 -9.11
CA TYR A 31 4.66 -1.51 -8.23
C TYR A 31 3.43 -0.68 -7.94
N ARG A 32 2.28 -1.35 -7.79
CA ARG A 32 1.15 -0.83 -7.05
C ARG A 32 1.49 -0.93 -5.57
N PHE A 33 1.48 0.20 -4.88
CA PHE A 33 1.73 0.27 -3.46
C PHE A 33 0.50 0.84 -2.78
N ALA A 34 -0.06 0.06 -1.85
CA ALA A 34 -1.29 0.39 -1.18
C ALA A 34 -1.13 0.26 0.34
N ALA A 35 -1.89 1.08 1.07
CA ALA A 35 -2.02 1.00 2.51
C ALA A 35 -3.50 1.05 2.91
N SER A 36 -3.85 0.27 3.92
CA SER A 36 -5.20 0.20 4.45
C SER A 36 -5.19 0.02 5.96
N TYR A 37 -6.24 0.51 6.61
CA TYR A 37 -6.47 0.33 8.04
C TYR A 37 -7.98 0.27 8.30
N MET A 38 -8.39 -0.48 9.31
CA MET A 38 -9.80 -0.64 9.64
C MET A 38 -10.44 0.71 10.00
N GLY A 39 -11.60 1.02 9.40
CA GLY A 39 -12.27 2.31 9.58
C GLY A 39 -11.75 3.44 8.67
N TYR A 40 -10.77 3.16 7.80
CA TYR A 40 -10.22 4.13 6.85
C TYR A 40 -10.37 3.62 5.42
N ASP A 41 -10.39 4.56 4.49
CA ASP A 41 -10.33 4.26 3.06
C ASP A 41 -8.93 3.80 2.67
N GLN A 42 -8.86 2.80 1.79
CA GLN A 42 -7.60 2.35 1.23
C GLN A 42 -7.04 3.42 0.29
N SER A 43 -5.75 3.67 0.39
CA SER A 43 -5.00 4.52 -0.55
C SER A 43 -4.03 3.68 -1.36
N GLU A 44 -3.90 3.99 -2.65
CA GLU A 44 -3.00 3.30 -3.59
C GLU A 44 -2.26 4.32 -4.47
N ILE A 45 -0.97 4.06 -4.72
CA ILE A 45 -0.14 4.79 -5.67
C ILE A 45 0.66 3.82 -6.55
N ILE A 46 1.19 4.33 -7.66
CA ILE A 46 2.25 3.65 -8.42
C ILE A 46 3.60 4.20 -7.96
N ILE A 47 4.50 3.31 -7.55
CA ILE A 47 5.86 3.66 -7.14
C ILE A 47 6.88 2.93 -8.01
N ASP A 48 7.93 3.65 -8.42
CA ASP A 48 9.09 3.09 -9.10
C ASP A 48 10.19 2.82 -8.06
N VAL A 49 10.47 1.54 -7.81
CA VAL A 49 11.50 1.12 -6.87
C VAL A 49 12.82 1.02 -7.64
N HIS A 50 13.76 1.89 -7.31
CA HIS A 50 15.13 1.82 -7.83
C HIS A 50 16.05 1.07 -6.84
N LYS A 51 17.23 0.64 -7.32
CA LYS A 51 18.21 -0.20 -6.59
C LYS A 51 18.63 0.29 -5.19
N LYS A 52 18.33 1.54 -4.80
CA LYS A 52 18.90 2.16 -3.59
C LYS A 52 17.94 2.46 -2.44
N LYS A 53 16.61 2.51 -2.66
CA LYS A 53 15.50 2.69 -1.67
C LYS A 53 14.37 3.50 -2.33
N ALA A 54 13.13 3.17 -2.01
CA ALA A 54 11.95 3.98 -2.28
C ALA A 54 11.07 4.00 -1.02
N GLY A 55 10.37 5.09 -0.76
CA GLY A 55 9.50 5.24 0.41
C GLY A 55 8.38 6.22 0.13
N HIS A 56 7.21 5.96 0.70
CA HIS A 56 6.05 6.83 0.57
C HIS A 56 5.19 6.76 1.84
N ASN A 57 4.81 7.91 2.37
CA ASN A 57 3.90 7.95 3.51
C ASN A 57 2.46 8.02 3.00
N PHE A 58 1.58 7.20 3.58
CA PHE A 58 0.16 7.28 3.31
C PHE A 58 -0.53 8.07 4.43
N LEU A 59 -1.30 9.09 4.04
CA LEU A 59 -2.29 9.70 4.91
C LEU A 59 -3.65 9.12 4.52
N LEU A 60 -4.23 8.33 5.42
CA LEU A 60 -5.52 7.69 5.15
C LEU A 60 -6.67 8.58 5.64
N SER A 61 -7.74 8.61 4.85
CA SER A 61 -8.99 9.28 5.22
C SER A 61 -9.90 8.30 5.96
N GLN A 62 -10.50 8.75 7.06
CA GLN A 62 -11.50 7.94 7.75
C GLN A 62 -12.71 7.73 6.86
N LYS A 63 -13.30 6.53 6.93
CA LYS A 63 -14.56 6.25 6.27
C LYS A 63 -15.64 7.09 6.90
N SER A 64 -16.23 7.99 6.12
CA SER A 64 -17.48 8.65 6.49
C SER A 64 -18.59 7.62 6.40
N ILE A 65 -19.09 7.15 7.55
CA ILE A 65 -20.33 6.39 7.60
C ILE A 65 -21.45 7.41 7.77
N PRO A 66 -22.23 7.75 6.71
CA PRO A 66 -23.42 8.55 6.92
C PRO A 66 -24.36 7.76 7.83
N LEU A 67 -24.79 8.36 8.95
CA LEU A 67 -25.92 7.84 9.71
C LEU A 67 -27.16 8.04 8.84
N SER A 68 -27.74 6.94 8.36
CA SER A 68 -29.09 6.92 7.80
C SER A 68 -30.12 6.74 8.91
#